data_AF-A0A2R4LZN2-F1
#
_entry.id   AF-A0A2R4LZN2-F1
#
_cell.length_a   1.000
_cell.length_b   1.000
_cell.length_c   1.000
_cell.angle_alpha   90.00
_cell.angle_beta   90.00
_cell.angle_gamma   90.00
#
_symmetry.space_group_name_H-M   'P 1'
#
loop_
_entity.id
_entity.type
_entity.pdbx_description
1 polymer ?
#
loop_
_entity_poly.entity_id
_entity_poly.type
_entity_poly.pdbx_seq_one_letter_code
_entity_poly.pdbx_strand_id
1 'polypeptide(L)'
;MAQTAFAALGHEGRLAVFRLLMRFAPHPVRPSEMVAALDLKANTLSGYLSDLTQAGLIHAKRDGRSLYYEVDLAACEGLVGYLVNDCCRGRPEICPEETRLSHTSPYRVLFLCSGNSARSIMAEAILNAVGHGRFVAFSAGTRPNGAVHPMTLSLLERNGHDTTGLTSKDITTFQTKETPAFDFVFTVCDLAASEDCAPWIGQPLSAHWGLPDPVKATGTEAEKALAFAQTYSQLFHRIKAFAALRLDGLDRLSLQSQIDQISGSERTPS
;
A
#
# COMPACT_ATOMS: atom_id res chain seq x y z
N MET A 1 -28.46 -5.79 5.98
CA MET A 1 -27.15 -5.19 5.65
C MET A 1 -26.16 -6.25 5.17
N ALA A 2 -25.87 -7.30 5.95
CA ALA A 2 -24.90 -8.33 5.54
C ALA A 2 -25.24 -9.04 4.21
N GLN A 3 -26.50 -9.44 4.01
CA GLN A 3 -26.94 -10.08 2.77
C GLN A 3 -26.74 -9.21 1.51
N THR A 4 -27.10 -7.93 1.59
CA THR A 4 -26.94 -6.98 0.47
C THR A 4 -25.47 -6.71 0.17
N ALA A 5 -24.61 -6.66 1.19
CA ALA A 5 -23.18 -6.52 1.02
C ALA A 5 -22.52 -7.76 0.40
N PHE A 6 -22.86 -8.97 0.85
CA PHE A 6 -22.36 -10.21 0.22
C PHE A 6 -22.85 -10.36 -1.21
N ALA A 7 -24.11 -10.00 -1.50
CA ALA A 7 -24.62 -9.99 -2.87
C ALA A 7 -23.84 -9.00 -3.75
N ALA A 8 -23.50 -7.81 -3.22
CA ALA A 8 -22.66 -6.84 -3.92
C ALA A 8 -21.25 -7.39 -4.19
N LEU A 9 -20.58 -7.93 -3.17
CA LEU A 9 -19.23 -8.50 -3.25
C LEU A 9 -19.15 -9.81 -4.05
N GLY A 10 -20.27 -10.49 -4.29
CA GLY A 10 -20.32 -11.70 -5.12
C GLY A 10 -20.08 -11.47 -6.61
N HIS A 11 -20.05 -10.22 -7.08
CA HIS A 11 -19.74 -9.89 -8.47
C HIS A 11 -18.27 -9.50 -8.62
N GLU A 12 -17.56 -10.16 -9.55
CA GLU A 12 -16.12 -9.98 -9.77
C GLU A 12 -15.69 -8.51 -9.91
N GLY A 13 -16.33 -7.75 -10.81
CA GLY A 13 -16.00 -6.34 -11.01
C GLY A 13 -16.24 -5.44 -9.78
N ARG A 14 -17.29 -5.69 -8.99
CA ARG A 14 -17.57 -4.92 -7.76
C ARG A 14 -16.56 -5.27 -6.67
N LEU A 15 -16.22 -6.57 -6.56
CA LEU A 15 -15.16 -7.03 -5.67
C LEU A 15 -13.80 -6.44 -6.03
N ALA A 16 -13.48 -6.31 -7.32
CA ALA A 16 -12.25 -5.67 -7.78
C ALA A 16 -12.17 -4.19 -7.37
N VAL A 17 -13.27 -3.42 -7.55
CA VAL A 17 -13.36 -2.03 -7.08
C VAL A 17 -13.21 -1.94 -5.56
N PHE A 18 -13.91 -2.79 -4.82
CA PHE A 18 -13.83 -2.82 -3.36
C PHE A 18 -12.41 -3.17 -2.86
N ARG A 19 -11.77 -4.19 -3.46
CA ARG A 19 -10.39 -4.57 -3.14
C ARG A 19 -9.41 -3.43 -3.42
N LEU A 20 -9.58 -2.73 -4.54
CA LEU A 20 -8.77 -1.55 -4.83
C LEU A 20 -8.94 -0.50 -3.73
N LEU A 21 -10.18 -0.12 -3.41
CA LEU A 21 -10.44 0.88 -2.35
C LEU A 21 -9.86 0.47 -0.99
N MET A 22 -9.96 -0.83 -0.62
CA MET A 22 -9.35 -1.37 0.60
C MET A 22 -7.82 -1.20 0.65
N ARG A 23 -7.13 -1.27 -0.50
CA ARG A 23 -5.66 -1.08 -0.55
C ARG A 23 -5.22 0.37 -0.30
N PHE A 24 -6.09 1.33 -0.60
CA PHE A 24 -5.84 2.74 -0.36
C PHE A 24 -6.36 3.22 0.98
N ALA A 25 -7.18 2.41 1.68
CA ALA A 25 -7.74 2.76 2.97
C ALA A 25 -6.63 3.18 3.96
N PRO A 26 -6.87 4.22 4.79
CA PRO A 26 -8.12 4.97 4.93
C PRO A 26 -8.28 6.14 3.94
N HIS A 27 -7.47 6.22 2.88
CA HIS A 27 -7.45 7.36 1.96
C HIS A 27 -8.49 7.21 0.84
N PRO A 28 -9.18 8.30 0.47
CA PRO A 28 -10.17 8.27 -0.60
C PRO A 28 -9.53 8.32 -1.99
N VAL A 29 -10.12 7.60 -2.95
CA VAL A 29 -9.61 7.40 -4.33
C VAL A 29 -10.54 8.05 -5.35
N ARG A 30 -9.99 8.62 -6.44
CA ARG A 30 -10.81 9.24 -7.50
C ARG A 30 -11.34 8.19 -8.49
N PRO A 31 -12.57 8.36 -9.03
CA PRO A 31 -13.09 7.45 -10.07
C PRO A 31 -12.19 7.31 -11.30
N SER A 32 -11.52 8.38 -11.71
CA SER A 32 -10.58 8.34 -12.84
C SER A 32 -9.37 7.45 -12.59
N GLU A 33 -8.90 7.38 -11.34
CA GLU A 33 -7.79 6.51 -10.94
C GLU A 33 -8.23 5.05 -10.95
N MET A 34 -9.46 4.76 -10.48
CA MET A 34 -10.04 3.41 -10.51
C MET A 34 -10.28 2.90 -11.95
N VAL A 35 -10.74 3.77 -12.85
CA VAL A 35 -10.88 3.43 -14.28
C VAL A 35 -9.54 3.02 -14.87
N ALA A 36 -8.50 3.82 -14.64
CA ALA A 36 -7.17 3.56 -15.19
C ALA A 36 -6.53 2.30 -14.58
N ALA A 37 -6.76 2.08 -13.28
CA ALA A 37 -6.29 0.94 -12.53
C ALA A 37 -6.87 -0.40 -12.98
N LEU A 38 -8.19 -0.45 -13.13
CA LEU A 38 -8.94 -1.70 -13.35
C LEU A 38 -9.27 -1.93 -14.83
N ASP A 39 -8.82 -1.03 -15.72
CA ASP A 39 -9.15 -1.03 -17.16
C ASP A 39 -10.66 -1.11 -17.42
N LEU A 40 -11.44 -0.36 -16.62
CA LEU A 40 -12.91 -0.37 -16.68
C LEU A 40 -13.45 0.82 -17.47
N LYS A 41 -14.58 0.64 -18.16
CA LYS A 41 -15.35 1.76 -18.71
C LYS A 41 -15.97 2.59 -17.59
N ALA A 42 -15.97 3.91 -17.73
CA ALA A 42 -16.52 4.83 -16.72
C ALA A 42 -17.98 4.55 -16.33
N ASN A 43 -18.83 4.17 -17.30
CA ASN A 43 -20.22 3.81 -17.03
C ASN A 43 -20.34 2.53 -16.18
N THR A 44 -19.49 1.54 -16.46
CA THR A 44 -19.43 0.28 -15.69
C THR A 44 -18.98 0.55 -14.26
N LEU A 45 -17.92 1.34 -14.08
CA LEU A 45 -17.46 1.75 -12.75
C LEU A 45 -18.55 2.49 -11.97
N SER A 46 -19.27 3.40 -12.62
CA SER A 46 -20.36 4.16 -11.97
C SER A 46 -21.46 3.23 -11.44
N GLY A 47 -21.82 2.19 -12.19
CA GLY A 47 -22.75 1.15 -11.72
C GLY A 47 -22.22 0.39 -10.51
N TYR A 48 -20.96 -0.05 -10.55
CA TYR A 48 -20.34 -0.74 -9.41
C TYR A 48 -20.27 0.13 -8.16
N LEU A 49 -19.89 1.40 -8.30
CA LEU A 49 -19.82 2.35 -7.18
C LEU A 49 -21.22 2.61 -6.59
N SER A 50 -22.25 2.72 -7.43
CA SER A 50 -23.64 2.86 -6.98
C SER A 50 -24.08 1.65 -6.15
N ASP A 51 -23.85 0.43 -6.65
CA ASP A 51 -24.21 -0.80 -5.97
C ASP A 51 -23.48 -0.96 -4.63
N LEU A 52 -22.17 -0.67 -4.60
CA LEU A 52 -21.35 -0.74 -3.38
C LEU A 52 -21.77 0.32 -2.35
N THR A 53 -22.13 1.52 -2.81
CA THR A 53 -22.65 2.59 -1.94
C THR A 53 -24.01 2.20 -1.37
N GLN A 54 -24.91 1.66 -2.19
CA GLN A 54 -26.22 1.18 -1.74
C GLN A 54 -26.10 0.00 -0.77
N ALA A 55 -25.09 -0.84 -0.94
CA ALA A 55 -24.76 -1.91 0.00
C ALA A 55 -24.15 -1.42 1.32
N GLY A 56 -23.80 -0.13 1.44
CA GLY A 56 -23.18 0.47 2.62
C GLY A 56 -21.71 0.10 2.81
N LEU A 57 -21.02 -0.35 1.75
CA LEU A 57 -19.62 -0.79 1.82
C LEU A 57 -18.63 0.36 1.62
N ILE A 58 -19.06 1.40 0.93
CA ILE A 58 -18.25 2.57 0.58
C ILE A 58 -19.10 3.81 0.70
N HIS A 59 -18.46 4.97 0.84
CA HIS A 59 -19.14 6.26 0.75
C HIS A 59 -18.43 7.20 -0.20
N ALA A 60 -19.22 8.09 -0.79
CA ALA A 60 -18.74 9.12 -1.68
C ALA A 60 -18.50 10.42 -0.91
N LYS A 61 -17.31 10.98 -1.05
CA LYS A 61 -16.94 12.29 -0.51
C LYS A 61 -16.72 13.27 -1.65
N ARG A 62 -17.38 14.42 -1.56
CA ARG A 62 -17.24 15.51 -2.54
C ARG A 62 -16.36 16.61 -1.96
N ASP A 63 -15.33 16.98 -2.70
CA ASP A 63 -14.43 18.08 -2.37
C ASP A 63 -14.35 19.01 -3.58
N GLY A 64 -15.11 20.11 -3.50
CA GLY A 64 -15.35 21.03 -4.61
C GLY A 64 -15.95 20.32 -5.84
N ARG A 65 -15.19 20.30 -6.93
CA ARG A 65 -15.58 19.65 -8.20
C ARG A 65 -15.15 18.18 -8.28
N SER A 66 -14.32 17.71 -7.35
CA SER A 66 -13.79 16.36 -7.34
C SER A 66 -14.66 15.44 -6.47
N LEU A 67 -14.88 14.23 -6.98
CA LEU A 67 -15.57 13.16 -6.26
C LEU A 67 -14.53 12.10 -5.90
N TYR A 68 -14.59 11.61 -4.67
CA TYR A 68 -13.78 10.52 -4.19
C TYR A 68 -14.63 9.48 -3.50
N TYR A 69 -14.12 8.25 -3.45
CA TYR A 69 -14.76 7.15 -2.72
C TYR A 69 -13.76 6.56 -1.73
N GLU A 70 -14.26 6.18 -0.57
CA GLU A 70 -13.48 5.47 0.45
C GLU A 70 -14.32 4.34 1.05
N VAL A 71 -13.66 3.35 1.63
CA VAL A 71 -14.33 2.22 2.26
C VAL A 71 -14.90 2.62 3.62
N ASP A 72 -16.11 2.15 3.91
CA ASP A 72 -16.65 2.19 5.26
C ASP A 72 -16.05 1.02 6.08
N LEU A 73 -14.97 1.31 6.81
CA LEU A 73 -14.27 0.32 7.63
C LEU A 73 -15.16 -0.23 8.75
N ALA A 74 -16.10 0.56 9.27
CA ALA A 74 -17.03 0.10 10.30
C ALA A 74 -18.06 -0.89 9.73
N ALA A 75 -18.54 -0.65 8.51
CA ALA A 75 -19.38 -1.62 7.80
C ALA A 75 -18.64 -2.95 7.54
N CYS A 76 -17.34 -2.88 7.20
CA CYS A 76 -16.51 -4.07 7.00
C CYS A 76 -16.31 -4.87 8.30
N GLU A 77 -16.02 -4.19 9.40
CA GLU A 77 -15.94 -4.80 10.74
C GLU A 77 -17.26 -5.51 11.08
N GLY A 78 -18.40 -4.87 10.81
CA GLY A 78 -19.72 -5.47 10.98
C GLY A 78 -19.95 -6.73 10.14
N LEU A 79 -19.43 -6.81 8.91
CA LEU A 79 -19.53 -8.01 8.07
C LEU A 79 -18.71 -9.18 8.59
N VAL A 80 -17.47 -8.91 9.02
CA VAL A 80 -16.62 -9.93 9.65
C VAL A 80 -17.27 -10.39 10.96
N GLY A 81 -17.76 -9.45 11.76
CA GLY A 81 -18.51 -9.72 12.98
C GLY A 81 -19.73 -10.61 12.73
N TYR A 82 -20.50 -10.35 11.66
CA TYR A 82 -21.64 -11.19 11.26
C TYR A 82 -21.20 -12.63 10.88
N LEU A 83 -20.11 -12.78 10.11
CA LEU A 83 -19.60 -14.11 9.78
C LEU A 83 -19.17 -14.89 11.03
N VAL A 84 -18.48 -14.23 11.95
CA VAL A 84 -17.95 -14.86 13.17
C VAL A 84 -19.07 -15.14 14.17
N ASN A 85 -19.86 -14.14 14.52
CA ASN A 85 -20.81 -14.21 15.62
C ASN A 85 -22.15 -14.82 15.20
N ASP A 86 -22.69 -14.40 14.07
CA ASP A 86 -24.03 -14.82 13.63
C ASP A 86 -23.97 -16.12 12.81
N CYS A 87 -23.02 -16.24 11.87
CA CYS A 87 -22.90 -17.44 11.02
C CYS A 87 -22.11 -18.57 11.70
N CYS A 88 -20.90 -18.29 12.20
CA CYS A 88 -20.04 -19.29 12.85
C CYS A 88 -20.42 -19.53 14.31
N ARG A 89 -21.36 -18.74 14.86
CA ARG A 89 -21.83 -18.82 16.26
C ARG A 89 -20.70 -18.68 17.29
N GLY A 90 -19.70 -17.85 16.97
CA GLY A 90 -18.56 -17.56 17.84
C GLY A 90 -17.64 -18.76 18.08
N ARG A 91 -17.64 -19.74 17.17
CA ARG A 91 -16.80 -20.93 17.27
C ARG A 91 -15.31 -20.57 17.09
N PRO A 92 -14.49 -20.69 18.15
CA PRO A 92 -13.09 -20.27 18.10
C PRO A 92 -12.26 -21.10 17.10
N GLU A 93 -12.67 -22.34 16.81
CA GLU A 93 -11.99 -23.21 15.82
C GLU A 93 -12.06 -22.71 14.36
N ILE A 94 -12.92 -21.73 14.06
CA ILE A 94 -13.09 -21.12 12.72
C ILE A 94 -12.39 -19.75 12.65
N CYS A 95 -12.08 -19.14 13.79
CA CYS A 95 -11.46 -17.81 13.84
C CYS A 95 -9.94 -17.95 13.85
N PRO A 96 -9.22 -17.50 12.81
CA PRO A 96 -7.76 -17.57 12.82
C PRO A 96 -7.20 -16.69 13.94
N GLU A 97 -6.53 -17.31 14.90
CA GLU A 97 -5.88 -16.66 16.03
C GLU A 97 -4.51 -16.11 15.58
N GLU A 98 -4.49 -15.02 14.81
CA GLU A 98 -3.25 -14.39 14.34
C GLU A 98 -3.18 -12.91 14.74
N THR A 99 -3.17 -12.63 16.05
CA THR A 99 -3.26 -11.25 16.56
C THR A 99 -1.91 -10.60 16.90
N ARG A 100 -0.79 -11.33 16.75
CA ARG A 100 0.56 -10.79 17.05
C ARG A 100 1.51 -11.04 15.89
N LEU A 101 2.29 -10.02 15.53
CA LEU A 101 3.46 -10.23 14.67
C LEU A 101 4.39 -11.24 15.35
N SER A 102 4.92 -12.19 14.60
CA SER A 102 5.91 -13.10 15.16
C SER A 102 7.15 -12.30 15.59
N HIS A 103 7.62 -12.50 16.82
CA HIS A 103 8.75 -11.75 17.39
C HIS A 103 10.10 -12.28 16.88
N THR A 104 10.32 -12.26 15.57
CA THR A 104 11.62 -12.61 14.98
C THR A 104 12.20 -11.40 14.27
N SER A 105 12.94 -10.58 15.01
CA SER A 105 13.82 -9.59 14.40
C SER A 105 14.93 -10.33 13.61
N PRO A 106 15.30 -9.85 12.41
CA PRO A 106 14.82 -8.63 11.76
C PRO A 106 13.47 -8.80 11.04
N TYR A 107 12.63 -7.77 11.12
CA TYR A 107 11.36 -7.69 10.39
C TYR A 107 11.62 -7.50 8.89
N ARG A 108 10.90 -8.24 8.06
CA ARG A 108 11.02 -8.17 6.59
C ARG A 108 10.00 -7.20 6.02
N VAL A 109 10.49 -6.22 5.27
CA VAL A 109 9.66 -5.15 4.67
C VAL A 109 9.83 -5.14 3.16
N LEU A 110 8.73 -5.16 2.42
CA LEU A 110 8.75 -5.05 0.96
C LEU A 110 8.15 -3.72 0.50
N PHE A 111 8.92 -2.94 -0.26
CA PHE A 111 8.46 -1.73 -0.94
C PHE A 111 8.10 -2.00 -2.39
N LEU A 112 6.87 -1.69 -2.78
CA LEU A 112 6.35 -1.90 -4.12
C LEU A 112 6.17 -0.57 -4.85
N CYS A 113 6.69 -0.49 -6.06
CA CYS A 113 6.28 0.54 -7.02
C CYS A 113 6.06 -0.07 -8.41
N SER A 114 5.76 0.74 -9.42
CA SER A 114 5.56 0.22 -10.78
C SER A 114 6.89 -0.19 -11.41
N GLY A 115 7.85 0.73 -11.53
CA GLY A 115 9.08 0.52 -12.31
C GLY A 115 10.29 -0.04 -11.56
N ASN A 116 10.24 -0.17 -10.23
CA ASN A 116 11.38 -0.47 -9.34
C ASN A 116 12.70 0.20 -9.72
N SER A 117 12.63 1.50 -10.02
CA SER A 117 13.76 2.27 -10.56
C SER A 117 14.14 3.48 -9.69
N ALA A 118 13.18 4.02 -8.92
CA ALA A 118 13.39 5.18 -8.07
C ALA A 118 12.77 5.00 -6.67
N ARG A 119 11.47 5.27 -6.51
CA ARG A 119 10.78 5.33 -5.21
C ARG A 119 11.02 4.11 -4.31
N SER A 120 10.75 2.89 -4.80
CA SER A 120 10.90 1.69 -3.96
C SER A 120 12.38 1.35 -3.69
N ILE A 121 13.30 1.70 -4.60
CA ILE A 121 14.76 1.57 -4.37
C ILE A 121 15.24 2.54 -3.30
N MET A 122 14.77 3.80 -3.34
CA MET A 122 15.06 4.77 -2.28
C MET A 122 14.54 4.27 -0.94
N ALA A 123 13.32 3.74 -0.91
CA ALA A 123 12.71 3.23 0.32
C ALA A 123 13.47 2.03 0.91
N GLU A 124 13.91 1.08 0.08
CA GLU A 124 14.75 -0.05 0.48
C GLU A 124 16.06 0.44 1.14
N ALA A 125 16.78 1.35 0.47
CA ALA A 125 18.05 1.87 0.98
C ALA A 125 17.87 2.65 2.29
N ILE A 126 16.87 3.53 2.36
CA ILE A 126 16.59 4.33 3.55
C ILE A 126 16.28 3.42 4.74
N LEU A 127 15.39 2.44 4.61
CA LEU A 127 14.99 1.60 5.73
C LEU A 127 16.14 0.70 6.21
N ASN A 128 16.95 0.16 5.30
CA ASN A 128 18.13 -0.62 5.68
C ASN A 128 19.16 0.25 6.44
N ALA A 129 19.28 1.54 6.10
CA ALA A 129 20.18 2.46 6.81
C ALA A 129 19.64 2.89 8.19
N VAL A 130 18.38 3.33 8.28
CA VAL A 130 17.81 3.87 9.54
C VAL A 130 17.24 2.79 10.46
N GLY A 131 17.04 1.58 9.95
CA GLY A 131 16.46 0.47 10.70
C GLY A 131 17.42 -0.15 11.73
N HIS A 132 18.72 0.15 11.66
CA HIS A 132 19.76 -0.31 12.60
C HIS A 132 19.70 -1.82 12.90
N GLY A 133 19.50 -2.64 11.86
CA GLY A 133 19.42 -4.11 11.97
C GLY A 133 18.09 -4.66 12.47
N ARG A 134 17.10 -3.82 12.83
CA ARG A 134 15.75 -4.27 13.19
C ARG A 134 14.92 -4.69 11.99
N PHE A 135 15.28 -4.21 10.79
CA PHE A 135 14.57 -4.42 9.55
C PHE A 135 15.51 -4.94 8.48
N VAL A 136 14.97 -5.78 7.59
CA VAL A 136 15.55 -6.08 6.28
C VAL A 136 14.55 -5.63 5.24
N ALA A 137 14.91 -4.59 4.49
CA ALA A 137 14.08 -4.02 3.45
C ALA A 137 14.42 -4.62 2.08
N PHE A 138 13.37 -4.82 1.29
CA PHE A 138 13.41 -5.27 -0.09
C PHE A 138 12.55 -4.33 -0.94
N SER A 139 12.77 -4.31 -2.25
CA SER A 139 11.91 -3.63 -3.19
C SER A 139 11.66 -4.44 -4.46
N ALA A 140 10.50 -4.18 -5.06
CA ALA A 140 10.09 -4.77 -6.33
C ALA A 140 9.20 -3.84 -7.16
N GLY A 141 9.05 -4.23 -8.42
CA GLY A 141 8.28 -3.55 -9.45
C GLY A 141 7.19 -4.45 -9.98
N THR A 142 6.00 -3.91 -10.24
CA THR A 142 4.99 -4.68 -10.99
C THR A 142 5.24 -4.69 -12.49
N ARG A 143 5.94 -3.67 -13.00
CA ARG A 143 6.43 -3.53 -14.37
C ARG A 143 7.85 -2.95 -14.33
N PRO A 144 8.84 -3.72 -13.85
CA PRO A 144 10.19 -3.21 -13.61
C PRO A 144 10.84 -2.69 -14.88
N ASN A 145 11.59 -1.60 -14.77
CA ASN A 145 12.28 -0.96 -15.91
C ASN A 145 13.59 -1.70 -16.29
N GLY A 146 13.93 -2.79 -15.60
CA GLY A 146 15.15 -3.57 -15.81
C GLY A 146 16.42 -2.96 -15.23
N ALA A 147 16.42 -1.67 -14.86
CA ALA A 147 17.55 -1.00 -14.23
C ALA A 147 17.12 0.07 -13.21
N VAL A 148 17.97 0.28 -12.21
CA VAL A 148 17.84 1.38 -11.25
C VAL A 148 18.19 2.70 -11.95
N HIS A 149 17.39 3.74 -11.75
CA HIS A 149 17.62 5.03 -12.39
C HIS A 149 18.92 5.67 -11.88
N PRO A 150 19.81 6.20 -12.74
CA PRO A 150 21.11 6.74 -12.31
C PRO A 150 21.03 7.86 -11.28
N MET A 151 20.05 8.77 -11.40
CA MET A 151 19.83 9.82 -10.39
C MET A 151 19.42 9.25 -9.02
N THR A 152 18.76 8.10 -8.97
CA THR A 152 18.46 7.42 -7.71
C THR A 152 19.73 6.99 -7.01
N LEU A 153 20.62 6.28 -7.73
CA LEU A 153 21.91 5.83 -7.20
C LEU A 153 22.77 7.02 -6.75
N SER A 154 22.89 8.04 -7.61
CA SER A 154 23.67 9.24 -7.29
C SER A 154 23.13 9.98 -6.07
N LEU A 155 21.81 10.05 -5.91
CA LEU A 155 21.19 10.69 -4.74
C LEU A 155 21.43 9.86 -3.46
N LEU A 156 21.30 8.54 -3.55
CA LEU A 156 21.53 7.63 -2.42
C LEU A 156 22.99 7.70 -1.94
N GLU A 157 23.96 7.63 -2.86
CA GLU A 157 25.39 7.75 -2.55
C GLU A 157 25.72 9.09 -1.89
N ARG A 158 25.20 10.21 -2.42
CA ARG A 158 25.40 11.55 -1.83
C ARG A 158 24.81 11.68 -0.43
N ASN A 159 23.77 10.90 -0.10
CA ASN A 159 23.17 10.86 1.23
C ASN A 159 23.79 9.77 2.13
N GLY A 160 24.86 9.10 1.67
CA GLY A 160 25.61 8.13 2.47
C GLY A 160 24.97 6.74 2.56
N HIS A 161 24.07 6.38 1.64
CA HIS A 161 23.49 5.04 1.58
C HIS A 161 24.37 4.08 0.79
N ASP A 162 24.43 2.83 1.22
CA ASP A 162 25.01 1.75 0.42
C ASP A 162 24.10 1.42 -0.76
N THR A 163 24.66 1.46 -1.96
CA THR A 163 23.96 1.14 -3.21
C THR A 163 24.31 -0.25 -3.74
N THR A 164 25.19 -0.98 -3.05
CA THR A 164 25.64 -2.32 -3.44
C THR A 164 24.46 -3.30 -3.46
N GLY A 165 24.26 -3.99 -4.59
CA GLY A 165 23.21 -5.00 -4.74
C GLY A 165 21.80 -4.46 -5.01
N LEU A 166 21.61 -3.12 -5.05
CA LEU A 166 20.34 -2.53 -5.48
C LEU A 166 20.09 -2.83 -6.96
N THR A 167 18.98 -3.50 -7.24
CA THR A 167 18.62 -3.98 -8.58
C THR A 167 17.14 -3.82 -8.82
N SER A 168 16.75 -3.58 -10.07
CA SER A 168 15.35 -3.53 -10.48
C SER A 168 14.82 -4.95 -10.66
N LYS A 169 13.90 -5.36 -9.78
CA LYS A 169 13.34 -6.71 -9.66
C LYS A 169 11.84 -6.71 -9.92
N ASP A 170 11.34 -7.80 -10.51
CA ASP A 170 9.91 -8.03 -10.66
C ASP A 170 9.29 -8.55 -9.36
N ILE A 171 8.04 -8.17 -9.08
CA ILE A 171 7.29 -8.61 -7.90
C ILE A 171 7.18 -10.13 -7.79
N THR A 172 7.15 -10.85 -8.92
CA THR A 172 7.09 -12.31 -8.97
C THR A 172 8.28 -12.98 -8.29
N THR A 173 9.43 -12.29 -8.19
CA THR A 173 10.62 -12.74 -7.44
C THR A 173 10.29 -13.05 -5.97
N PHE A 174 9.26 -12.39 -5.43
CA PHE A 174 8.86 -12.48 -4.03
C PHE A 174 7.52 -13.21 -3.83
N GLN A 175 6.96 -13.79 -4.89
CA GLN A 175 5.69 -14.53 -4.85
C GLN A 175 5.90 -16.06 -4.97
N THR A 176 7.11 -16.54 -4.67
CA THR A 176 7.44 -17.96 -4.69
C THR A 176 7.21 -18.61 -3.34
N LYS A 177 7.05 -19.94 -3.31
CA LYS A 177 6.87 -20.71 -2.05
C LYS A 177 8.12 -20.65 -1.16
N GLU A 178 9.27 -20.39 -1.75
CA GLU A 178 10.57 -20.28 -1.08
C GLU A 178 10.82 -18.87 -0.55
N THR A 179 9.99 -17.89 -0.94
CA THR A 179 10.13 -16.51 -0.44
C THR A 179 9.75 -16.46 1.04
N PRO A 180 10.62 -15.92 1.92
CA PRO A 180 10.26 -15.71 3.31
C PRO A 180 9.01 -14.82 3.44
N ALA A 181 8.17 -15.10 4.42
CA ALA A 181 7.03 -14.24 4.72
C ALA A 181 7.50 -12.82 5.05
N PHE A 182 6.77 -11.82 4.55
CA PHE A 182 6.98 -10.43 4.91
C PHE A 182 6.12 -10.08 6.12
N ASP A 183 6.65 -9.22 6.98
CA ASP A 183 5.89 -8.64 8.09
C ASP A 183 5.15 -7.39 7.62
N PHE A 184 5.74 -6.65 6.68
CA PHE A 184 5.21 -5.40 6.15
C PHE A 184 5.32 -5.31 4.62
N VAL A 185 4.29 -4.80 3.95
CA VAL A 185 4.30 -4.50 2.51
C VAL A 185 3.78 -3.08 2.28
N PHE A 186 4.62 -2.20 1.76
CA PHE A 186 4.27 -0.81 1.51
C PHE A 186 4.25 -0.49 0.02
N THR A 187 3.17 0.11 -0.46
CA THR A 187 3.07 0.59 -1.84
C THR A 187 3.41 2.07 -1.90
N VAL A 188 4.36 2.46 -2.75
CA VAL A 188 4.85 3.86 -2.86
C VAL A 188 4.44 4.54 -4.18
N CYS A 189 3.60 3.87 -4.98
CA CYS A 189 2.93 4.48 -6.13
C CYS A 189 1.49 4.00 -6.26
N ASP A 190 0.63 4.88 -6.80
CA ASP A 190 -0.80 4.64 -6.93
C ASP A 190 -1.09 3.43 -7.83
N LEU A 191 -0.27 3.24 -8.86
CA LEU A 191 -0.45 2.15 -9.82
C LEU A 191 -0.09 0.77 -9.22
N ALA A 192 0.91 0.67 -8.34
CA ALA A 192 1.22 -0.60 -7.66
C ALA A 192 0.17 -0.96 -6.60
N ALA A 193 -0.45 0.04 -5.96
CA ALA A 193 -1.61 -0.20 -5.09
C ALA A 193 -2.85 -0.66 -5.89
N SER A 194 -2.90 -0.35 -7.18
CA SER A 194 -4.04 -0.69 -8.02
C SER A 194 -3.98 -2.09 -8.67
N GLU A 195 -2.79 -2.68 -8.78
CA GLU A 195 -2.61 -3.97 -9.45
C GLU A 195 -2.98 -5.14 -8.53
N ASP A 196 -3.70 -6.13 -9.07
CA ASP A 196 -4.25 -7.28 -8.34
C ASP A 196 -3.13 -8.24 -7.91
N CYS A 197 -2.39 -7.88 -6.86
CA CYS A 197 -1.35 -8.72 -6.29
C CYS A 197 -1.99 -9.86 -5.51
N ALA A 198 -1.51 -11.09 -5.75
CA ALA A 198 -1.91 -12.25 -4.96
C ALA A 198 -1.69 -11.99 -3.46
N PRO A 199 -2.58 -12.48 -2.58
CA PRO A 199 -2.42 -12.31 -1.14
C PRO A 199 -1.09 -12.92 -0.67
N TRP A 200 -0.33 -12.14 0.08
CA TRP A 200 0.96 -12.54 0.62
C TRP A 200 0.81 -13.62 1.69
N ILE A 201 1.73 -14.57 1.70
CA ILE A 201 1.84 -15.57 2.77
C ILE A 201 2.08 -14.84 4.09
N GLY A 202 1.30 -15.17 5.13
CA GLY A 202 1.40 -14.58 6.46
C GLY A 202 0.68 -13.24 6.66
N GLN A 203 -0.05 -12.75 5.64
CA GLN A 203 -0.86 -11.52 5.71
C GLN A 203 -0.10 -10.34 6.34
N PRO A 204 0.90 -9.75 5.65
CA PRO A 204 1.67 -8.62 6.18
C PRO A 204 0.77 -7.43 6.48
N LEU A 205 1.20 -6.61 7.43
CA LEU A 205 0.62 -5.27 7.59
C LEU A 205 0.97 -4.44 6.36
N SER A 206 0.03 -3.65 5.87
CA SER A 206 0.19 -2.96 4.59
C SER A 206 -0.24 -1.52 4.65
N ALA A 207 0.43 -0.66 3.88
CA ALA A 207 -0.01 0.72 3.71
C ALA A 207 0.37 1.29 2.35
N HIS A 208 -0.32 2.36 2.00
CA HIS A 208 -0.11 3.10 0.77
C HIS A 208 0.47 4.48 1.05
N TRP A 209 1.71 4.69 0.60
CA TRP A 209 2.47 5.93 0.70
C TRP A 209 2.67 6.53 -0.68
N GLY A 210 1.56 6.84 -1.37
CA GLY A 210 1.57 7.46 -2.69
C GLY A 210 2.47 8.69 -2.74
N LEU A 211 3.35 8.71 -3.74
CA LEU A 211 4.26 9.81 -4.04
C LEU A 211 4.37 10.02 -5.56
N PRO A 212 4.49 11.27 -6.03
CA PRO A 212 4.75 11.58 -7.43
C PRO A 212 5.96 10.80 -7.96
N ASP A 213 5.90 10.37 -9.23
CA ASP A 213 7.00 9.65 -9.86
C ASP A 213 8.10 10.61 -10.29
N PRO A 214 9.27 10.64 -9.64
CA PRO A 214 10.33 11.59 -9.99
C PRO A 214 10.91 11.31 -11.37
N VAL A 215 10.78 10.07 -11.89
CA VAL A 215 11.24 9.69 -13.25
C VAL A 215 10.41 10.37 -14.33
N LYS A 216 9.16 10.76 -14.03
CA LYS A 216 8.28 11.47 -14.98
C LYS A 216 8.49 12.99 -14.98
N ALA A 217 9.38 13.51 -14.13
CA ALA A 217 9.69 14.93 -14.10
C ALA A 217 10.31 15.39 -15.43
N THR A 218 9.78 16.48 -15.99
CA THR A 218 10.27 17.12 -17.21
C THR A 218 10.94 18.45 -16.88
N GLY A 219 11.69 19.01 -17.84
CA GLY A 219 12.40 20.28 -17.66
C GLY A 219 13.91 20.12 -17.56
N THR A 220 14.54 21.10 -16.95
CA THR A 220 15.99 21.20 -16.72
C THR A 220 16.49 20.12 -15.76
N GLU A 221 17.79 19.84 -15.78
CA GLU A 221 18.41 18.87 -14.86
C GLU A 221 18.24 19.27 -13.39
N ALA A 222 18.18 20.58 -13.09
CA ALA A 222 17.90 21.08 -11.75
C ALA A 222 16.48 20.77 -11.30
N GLU A 223 15.48 20.93 -12.18
CA GLU A 223 14.08 20.61 -11.90
C GLU A 223 13.87 19.11 -11.69
N LYS A 224 14.50 18.27 -12.51
CA LYS A 224 14.48 16.81 -12.29
C LYS A 224 15.15 16.43 -10.97
N ALA A 225 16.34 16.98 -10.68
CA ALA A 225 17.04 16.72 -9.42
C ALA A 225 16.21 17.14 -8.19
N LEU A 226 15.49 18.27 -8.29
CA LEU A 226 14.58 18.73 -7.25
C LEU A 226 13.44 17.72 -7.02
N ALA A 227 12.83 17.19 -8.09
CA ALA A 227 11.78 16.16 -7.95
C ALA A 227 12.29 14.91 -7.23
N PHE A 228 13.49 14.42 -7.59
CA PHE A 228 14.14 13.29 -6.91
C PHE A 228 14.40 13.60 -5.43
N ALA A 229 14.93 14.78 -5.11
CA ALA A 229 15.20 15.20 -3.73
C ALA A 229 13.92 15.32 -2.89
N GLN A 230 12.84 15.86 -3.47
CA GLN A 230 11.54 15.97 -2.81
C GLN A 230 10.93 14.59 -2.52
N THR A 231 11.00 13.66 -3.48
CA THR A 231 10.54 12.27 -3.27
C THR A 231 11.35 11.58 -2.18
N TYR A 232 12.67 11.73 -2.19
CA TYR A 232 13.55 11.15 -1.17
C TYR A 232 13.23 11.70 0.23
N SER A 233 13.06 13.02 0.38
CA SER A 233 12.75 13.65 1.66
C SER A 233 11.45 13.12 2.27
N GLN A 234 10.39 13.03 1.46
CA GLN A 234 9.09 12.49 1.91
C GLN A 234 9.19 11.01 2.31
N LEU A 235 9.88 10.19 1.52
CA LEU A 235 10.14 8.78 1.89
C LEU A 235 10.95 8.68 3.18
N PHE A 236 11.99 9.51 3.33
CA PHE A 236 12.85 9.51 4.49
C PHE A 236 12.08 9.82 5.77
N HIS A 237 11.21 10.84 5.76
CA HIS A 237 10.38 11.17 6.92
C HIS A 237 9.41 10.04 7.29
N ARG A 238 8.70 9.47 6.30
CA ARG A 238 7.75 8.37 6.54
C ARG A 238 8.45 7.12 7.07
N ILE A 239 9.56 6.74 6.46
CA ILE A 239 10.34 5.54 6.86
C ILE A 239 10.99 5.74 8.22
N LYS A 240 11.49 6.94 8.53
CA LYS A 240 12.03 7.24 9.85
C LYS A 240 10.96 7.18 10.94
N ALA A 241 9.75 7.69 10.67
CA ALA A 241 8.62 7.55 11.57
C ALA A 241 8.24 6.07 11.77
N PHE A 242 8.19 5.30 10.70
CA PHE A 242 7.94 3.86 10.75
C PHE A 242 9.00 3.08 11.56
N ALA A 243 10.28 3.34 11.32
CA ALA A 243 11.37 2.69 12.04
C ALA A 243 11.38 3.03 13.55
N ALA A 244 10.84 4.19 13.93
CA ALA A 244 10.70 4.61 15.31
C ALA A 244 9.51 3.94 16.04
N LEU A 245 8.61 3.25 15.33
CA LEU A 245 7.49 2.55 15.96
C LEU A 245 7.97 1.45 16.90
N ARG A 246 7.26 1.31 18.02
CA ARG A 246 7.44 0.23 18.99
C ARG A 246 6.69 -1.01 18.52
N LEU A 247 7.36 -1.82 17.71
CA LEU A 247 6.78 -3.07 17.18
C LEU A 247 6.60 -4.12 18.28
N ASP A 248 7.52 -4.15 19.26
CA ASP A 248 7.42 -5.01 20.42
C ASP A 248 6.38 -4.46 21.41
N GLY A 249 5.19 -5.04 21.39
CA GLY A 249 4.13 -4.79 22.38
C GLY A 249 2.84 -4.16 21.84
N LEU A 250 2.76 -3.87 20.54
CA LEU A 250 1.50 -3.50 19.89
C LEU A 250 0.81 -4.74 19.31
N ASP A 251 -0.50 -4.83 19.50
CA ASP A 251 -1.32 -5.74 18.70
C ASP A 251 -1.37 -5.26 17.24
N ARG A 252 -1.74 -6.16 16.32
CA ARG A 252 -1.75 -5.87 14.88
C ARG A 252 -2.67 -4.72 14.48
N LEU A 253 -3.80 -4.51 15.17
CA LEU A 253 -4.73 -3.43 14.84
C LEU A 253 -4.15 -2.08 15.23
N SER A 254 -3.59 -1.99 16.44
CA SER A 254 -2.91 -0.78 16.92
C SER A 254 -1.73 -0.40 16.01
N LEU A 255 -0.97 -1.39 15.53
CA LEU A 255 0.14 -1.17 14.62
C LEU A 255 -0.32 -0.74 13.23
N GLN A 256 -1.36 -1.37 12.67
CA GLN A 256 -1.96 -0.94 11.40
C GLN A 256 -2.42 0.53 11.48
N SER A 257 -3.10 0.91 12.56
CA SER A 257 -3.56 2.29 12.77
C SER A 257 -2.40 3.31 12.79
N GLN A 258 -1.29 2.97 13.46
CA GLN A 258 -0.10 3.85 13.47
C GLN A 258 0.56 3.96 12.10
N ILE A 259 0.61 2.87 11.33
CA ILE A 259 1.13 2.88 9.96
C ILE A 259 0.24 3.75 9.05
N ASP A 260 -1.08 3.65 9.19
CA ASP A 260 -2.03 4.45 8.40
C ASP A 260 -1.86 5.95 8.66
N GLN A 261 -1.57 6.34 9.91
CA GLN A 261 -1.30 7.74 10.28
C GLN A 261 -0.02 8.31 9.63
N ILE A 262 1.00 7.49 9.42
CA ILE A 262 2.24 7.91 8.73
C ILE A 262 1.95 8.30 7.27
N SER A 263 0.96 7.68 6.64
CA SER A 263 0.55 7.97 5.27
C SER A 263 -0.10 9.36 5.12
N GLY A 264 -0.76 9.86 6.17
CA GLY A 264 -1.60 11.06 6.13
C GLY A 264 -0.91 12.39 6.46
N SER A 265 0.36 12.38 6.88
CA SER A 265 1.00 13.56 7.49
C SER A 265 1.46 14.67 6.50
N GLU A 266 1.27 14.53 5.19
CA GLU A 266 1.76 15.51 4.20
C GLU A 266 0.78 15.77 3.03
N ARG A 267 -0.46 16.18 3.32
CA ARG A 267 -1.21 17.01 2.36
C ARG A 267 -1.13 18.47 2.81
N THR A 268 -0.15 19.21 2.29
CA THR A 268 -0.21 20.68 2.32
C THR A 268 -1.44 21.10 1.51
N PRO A 269 -2.40 21.85 2.08
CA PRO A 269 -3.49 22.39 1.29
C PRO A 269 -2.92 23.39 0.29
N SER A 270 -3.16 23.12 -1.00
CA SER A 270 -2.98 24.08 -2.09
C SER A 270 -4.04 25.19 -2.01
#